data_AF-A0A438IR67-F1
#
_entry.id   AF-A0A438IR67-F1
#
_cell.length_a   1.000
_cell.length_b   1.000
_cell.length_c   1.000
_cell.angle_alpha   90.00
_cell.angle_beta   90.00
_cell.angle_gamma   90.00
#
_symmetry.space_group_name_H-M   'P 1'
#
loop_
_entity.id
_entity.type
_entity.pdbx_description
1 polymer ?
#
loop_
_entity_poly.entity_id
_entity_poly.type
_entity_poly.pdbx_seq_one_letter_code
_entity_poly.pdbx_strand_id
1 'polypeptide(L)'
;MVIPTEEEAPSTRGPSPPQLTDDDIVRLAREHPQTSASLPSFLLSSTSHPTLISYLHSRAAAASPSLAVADYTFSLLSLISLSPHSPPLSTLFSSLLLAYIKLFNSRQIPHDRNSLKTIQIFYLHLEIAPNHDLLAVADAIVFDLLQIVNQDDAQLLDLLPRCLDLIRNSEEIERGGDFVNSVVDHVLTSDWSKALLVKVVSLLREFSYLDKGRCREFLEKVFVGMKGVDLQDLPSLVYQLLVLASKGFSKREVIEGIVMFFGSKMGSKATSIVRQVEGTVLLHVNFAVKQDPSLGQEVLGLVRSDLRVFNNFTVAILFSLARVRRFSESSMGILKAALIMAYRDFKSAEDCKWLSNDLKEGYLQTVKIVEKAVLRAMHPVALQSSTIMLQPTLKVNDSNYGREHIVPSIVQLGFILLESAEDRNQKAFYNSNGLMGTEELGIQMLKSLFDVHDMARNELAFSAHNQTI
;
A
#
# COMPACT_ATOMS: atom_id res chain seq x y z
N MET A 1 63.79 -17.97 65.30
CA MET A 1 62.94 -18.08 64.11
C MET A 1 61.51 -17.91 64.58
N VAL A 2 61.02 -16.67 64.56
CA VAL A 2 59.67 -16.27 64.97
C VAL A 2 59.21 -15.28 63.92
N ILE A 3 58.13 -15.62 63.23
CA ILE A 3 57.50 -14.87 62.14
C ILE A 3 56.60 -13.80 62.78
N PRO A 4 56.64 -12.52 62.35
CA PRO A 4 55.66 -11.54 62.79
C PRO A 4 54.41 -11.57 61.90
N THR A 5 53.28 -11.47 62.57
CA THR A 5 51.89 -11.40 62.12
C THR A 5 51.57 -10.15 61.31
N GLU A 6 50.79 -10.34 60.25
CA GLU A 6 50.15 -9.30 59.42
C GLU A 6 49.10 -8.51 60.24
N GLU A 7 49.22 -7.18 60.21
CA GLU A 7 48.16 -6.26 60.61
C GLU A 7 47.19 -6.06 59.43
N GLU A 8 45.93 -6.45 59.62
CA GLU A 8 44.82 -6.13 58.72
C GLU A 8 44.57 -4.62 58.68
N ALA A 9 44.75 -4.01 57.50
CA ALA A 9 44.30 -2.66 57.22
C ALA A 9 42.78 -2.65 56.92
N PRO A 10 42.01 -1.65 57.41
CA PRO A 10 40.57 -1.58 57.19
C PRO A 10 40.27 -1.20 55.73
N SER A 11 39.44 -2.02 55.07
CA SER A 11 38.91 -1.74 53.73
C SER A 11 38.01 -0.50 53.75
N THR A 12 38.53 0.64 53.33
CA THR A 12 37.76 1.84 53.02
C THR A 12 36.93 1.60 51.76
N ARG A 13 35.66 1.18 51.95
CA ARG A 13 34.64 1.31 50.89
C ARG A 13 34.49 2.80 50.58
N GLY A 14 34.94 3.21 49.38
CA GLY A 14 34.70 4.55 48.88
C GLY A 14 33.21 4.90 48.87
N PRO A 15 32.83 6.18 48.99
CA PRO A 15 31.43 6.58 49.01
C PRO A 15 30.74 6.16 47.71
N SER A 16 29.59 5.47 47.82
CA SER A 16 28.71 5.19 46.69
C SER A 16 28.35 6.51 46.00
N PRO A 17 28.43 6.59 44.66
CA PRO A 17 28.08 7.82 43.93
C PRO A 17 26.63 8.23 44.28
N PRO A 18 26.33 9.54 44.38
CA PRO A 18 25.00 10.02 44.74
C PRO A 18 23.97 9.48 43.76
N GLN A 19 22.90 8.85 44.29
CA GLN A 19 21.80 8.34 43.48
C GLN A 19 20.99 9.54 42.97
N LEU A 20 20.92 9.70 41.65
CA LEU A 20 20.08 10.73 41.02
C LEU A 20 18.61 10.28 41.06
N THR A 21 17.71 11.20 41.37
CA THR A 21 16.26 10.98 41.22
C THR A 21 15.83 11.15 39.77
N ASP A 22 14.60 10.76 39.45
CA ASP A 22 14.00 10.96 38.13
C ASP A 22 13.82 12.44 37.77
N ASP A 23 13.47 13.30 38.73
CA ASP A 23 13.44 14.76 38.55
C ASP A 23 14.85 15.35 38.33
N ASP A 24 15.88 14.80 38.98
CA ASP A 24 17.27 15.24 38.77
C ASP A 24 17.74 14.92 37.35
N ILE A 25 17.33 13.77 36.79
CA ILE A 25 17.67 13.39 35.40
C ILE A 25 17.02 14.35 34.40
N VAL A 26 15.75 14.71 34.61
CA VAL A 26 15.05 15.69 33.77
C VAL A 26 15.71 17.08 33.86
N ARG A 27 16.08 17.49 35.08
CA ARG A 27 16.78 18.77 35.29
C ARG A 27 18.15 18.78 34.62
N LEU A 28 18.92 17.72 34.81
CA LEU A 28 20.24 17.55 34.22
C LEU A 28 20.18 17.65 32.68
N ALA A 29 19.22 16.98 32.05
CA ALA A 29 19.03 17.04 30.60
C ALA A 29 18.74 18.47 30.10
N ARG A 30 18.02 19.29 30.88
CA ARG A 30 17.72 20.69 30.53
C ARG A 30 18.91 21.64 30.72
N GLU A 31 19.74 21.37 31.72
CA GLU A 31 20.89 22.22 32.08
C GLU A 31 22.17 21.88 31.31
N HIS A 32 22.31 20.63 30.84
CA HIS A 32 23.51 20.16 30.15
C HIS A 32 23.88 20.95 28.87
N PRO A 33 22.93 21.37 28.00
CA PRO A 33 23.27 22.19 26.83
C PRO A 33 23.95 23.52 27.16
N GLN A 34 23.81 24.00 28.40
CA GLN A 34 24.35 25.29 28.87
C GLN A 34 25.69 25.16 29.60
N THR A 35 25.99 23.99 30.16
CA THR A 35 27.10 23.82 31.11
C THR A 35 28.27 23.00 30.58
N SER A 36 28.12 22.26 29.46
CA SER A 36 29.16 21.40 28.87
C SER A 36 29.85 20.49 29.90
N ALA A 37 29.14 20.11 30.97
CA ALA A 37 29.68 19.28 32.04
C ALA A 37 29.84 17.82 31.57
N SER A 38 30.71 17.05 32.20
CA SER A 38 30.78 15.61 31.94
C SER A 38 29.54 14.88 32.48
N LEU A 39 29.13 13.82 31.79
CA LEU A 39 28.03 12.97 32.25
C LEU A 39 28.29 12.42 33.66
N PRO A 40 27.30 12.43 34.56
CA PRO A 40 27.45 11.84 35.89
C PRO A 40 27.85 10.36 35.83
N SER A 41 28.77 9.96 36.72
CA SER A 41 29.21 8.56 36.84
C SER A 41 28.07 7.59 37.11
N PHE A 42 26.98 8.05 37.72
CA PHE A 42 25.75 7.29 37.92
C PHE A 42 25.15 6.81 36.59
N LEU A 43 25.09 7.66 35.55
CA LEU A 43 24.55 7.28 34.23
C LEU A 43 25.50 6.37 33.46
N LEU A 44 26.80 6.46 33.73
CA LEU A 44 27.84 5.64 33.09
C LEU A 44 28.04 4.27 33.76
N SER A 45 27.27 3.96 34.81
CA SER A 45 27.39 2.68 35.54
C SER A 45 26.25 1.74 35.20
N SER A 46 26.56 0.53 34.71
CA SER A 46 25.55 -0.49 34.42
C SER A 46 24.71 -0.91 35.64
N THR A 47 25.21 -0.66 36.85
CA THR A 47 24.47 -0.94 38.10
C THR A 47 23.30 0.00 38.34
N SER A 48 23.26 1.16 37.69
CA SER A 48 22.16 2.13 37.82
C SER A 48 21.00 1.86 36.86
N HIS A 49 21.19 1.03 35.82
CA HIS A 49 20.17 0.81 34.79
C HIS A 49 18.84 0.31 35.38
N PRO A 50 18.79 -0.69 36.29
CA PRO A 50 17.52 -1.13 36.88
C PRO A 50 16.78 0.01 37.60
N THR A 51 17.52 0.89 38.28
CA THR A 51 16.96 2.07 38.94
C THR A 51 16.41 3.07 37.92
N LEU A 52 17.16 3.38 36.87
CA LEU A 52 16.74 4.28 35.78
C LEU A 52 15.48 3.76 35.06
N ILE A 53 15.36 2.44 34.89
CA ILE A 53 14.16 1.81 34.33
C ILE A 53 13.00 1.84 35.33
N SER A 54 13.26 1.65 36.62
CA SER A 54 12.20 1.74 37.66
C SER A 54 11.54 3.12 37.70
N TYR A 55 12.30 4.19 37.40
CA TYR A 55 11.77 5.54 37.28
C TYR A 55 10.83 5.70 36.09
N LEU A 56 11.10 5.05 34.95
CA LEU A 56 10.17 5.01 33.82
C LEU A 56 8.82 4.39 34.23
N HIS A 57 8.86 3.27 34.95
CA HIS A 57 7.65 2.62 35.46
C HIS A 57 6.89 3.48 36.48
N SER A 58 7.62 4.18 37.37
CA SER A 58 7.03 5.15 38.31
C SER A 58 6.30 6.28 37.56
N ARG A 59 6.93 6.83 36.51
CA ARG A 59 6.34 7.88 35.66
C ARG A 59 5.12 7.37 34.87
N ALA A 60 5.11 6.11 34.46
CA ALA A 60 3.95 5.48 33.83
C ALA A 60 2.76 5.27 34.81
N ALA A 61 3.03 5.18 36.12
CA ALA A 61 1.99 5.11 37.15
C ALA A 61 1.49 6.49 37.64
N ALA A 62 2.05 7.59 37.11
CA ALA A 62 1.65 8.94 37.50
C ALA A 62 0.24 9.31 37.01
N ALA A 63 -0.35 10.37 37.59
CA ALA A 63 -1.68 10.85 37.21
C ALA A 63 -1.79 11.28 35.73
N SER A 64 -0.68 11.70 35.13
CA SER A 64 -0.58 12.09 33.72
C SER A 64 0.56 11.34 33.02
N PRO A 65 0.38 10.04 32.71
CA PRO A 65 1.47 9.16 32.30
C PRO A 65 2.08 9.55 30.94
N SER A 66 1.26 10.04 30.00
CA SER A 66 1.72 10.46 28.66
C SER A 66 2.86 11.49 28.72
N LEU A 67 2.65 12.62 29.39
CA LEU A 67 3.66 13.67 29.48
C LEU A 67 4.83 13.27 30.38
N ALA A 68 4.55 12.61 31.50
CA ALA A 68 5.57 12.23 32.48
C ALA A 68 6.57 11.22 31.90
N VAL A 69 6.08 10.21 31.17
CA VAL A 69 6.91 9.23 30.47
C VAL A 69 7.68 9.89 29.34
N ALA A 70 7.01 10.70 28.51
CA ALA A 70 7.68 11.36 27.38
C ALA A 70 8.81 12.29 27.84
N ASP A 71 8.56 13.17 28.82
CA ASP A 71 9.57 14.12 29.35
C ASP A 71 10.77 13.38 29.96
N TYR A 72 10.52 12.31 30.73
CA TYR A 72 11.58 11.48 31.29
C TYR A 72 12.38 10.73 30.22
N THR A 73 11.71 10.04 29.29
CA THR A 73 12.37 9.28 28.22
C THR A 73 13.16 10.21 27.30
N PHE A 74 12.62 11.38 26.95
CA PHE A 74 13.35 12.38 26.16
C PHE A 74 14.59 12.88 26.88
N SER A 75 14.47 13.18 28.17
CA SER A 75 15.60 13.62 28.99
C SER A 75 16.69 12.56 29.02
N LEU A 76 16.34 11.31 29.29
CA LEU A 76 17.30 10.22 29.37
C LEU A 76 17.93 9.90 28.00
N LEU A 77 17.15 9.89 26.92
CA LEU A 77 17.67 9.70 25.55
C LEU A 77 18.62 10.83 25.14
N SER A 78 18.31 12.08 25.49
CA SER A 78 19.19 13.21 25.20
C SER A 78 20.55 13.03 25.88
N LEU A 79 20.57 12.57 27.13
CA LEU A 79 21.81 12.32 27.87
C LEU A 79 22.59 11.12 27.32
N ILE A 80 21.90 10.03 26.95
CA ILE A 80 22.52 8.86 26.30
C ILE A 80 23.18 9.27 24.98
N SER A 81 22.50 10.12 24.19
CA SER A 81 22.98 10.54 22.87
C SER A 81 24.28 11.37 22.90
N LEU A 82 24.68 11.89 24.07
CA LEU A 82 25.92 12.65 24.24
C LEU A 82 27.19 11.78 24.14
N SER A 83 27.07 10.47 24.39
CA SER A 83 28.21 9.54 24.28
C SER A 83 27.74 8.20 23.69
N PRO A 84 27.42 8.16 22.38
CA PRO A 84 26.75 7.03 21.73
C PRO A 84 27.60 5.75 21.67
N HIS A 85 28.93 5.88 21.76
CA HIS A 85 29.86 4.74 21.74
C HIS A 85 30.23 4.20 23.13
N SER A 86 29.60 4.72 24.18
CA SER A 86 29.83 4.24 25.55
C SER A 86 29.04 2.94 25.79
N PRO A 87 29.70 1.79 26.04
CA PRO A 87 29.02 0.50 26.29
C PRO A 87 27.93 0.50 27.38
N PRO A 88 28.08 1.19 28.53
CA PRO A 88 27.00 1.28 29.49
C PRO A 88 25.79 2.06 28.95
N LEU A 89 26.00 3.11 28.14
CA LEU A 89 24.88 3.89 27.60
C LEU A 89 24.15 3.18 26.46
N SER A 90 24.86 2.38 25.66
CA SER A 90 24.23 1.54 24.62
C SER A 90 23.33 0.46 25.24
N THR A 91 23.82 -0.23 26.27
CA THR A 91 23.01 -1.23 27.00
C THR A 91 21.85 -0.60 27.78
N LEU A 92 22.03 0.62 28.31
CA LEU A 92 20.93 1.40 28.89
C LEU A 92 19.88 1.76 27.84
N PHE A 93 20.29 2.18 26.64
CA PHE A 93 19.38 2.51 25.54
C PHE A 93 18.49 1.31 25.19
N SER A 94 19.07 0.13 24.99
CA SER A 94 18.32 -1.11 24.72
C SER A 94 17.35 -1.47 25.85
N SER A 95 17.83 -1.38 27.10
CA SER A 95 17.01 -1.66 28.27
C SER A 95 15.82 -0.70 28.38
N LEU A 96 16.06 0.59 28.07
CA LEU A 96 15.04 1.64 28.07
C LEU A 96 14.03 1.42 26.95
N LEU A 97 14.48 1.10 25.74
CA LEU A 97 13.62 0.82 24.59
C LEU A 97 12.75 -0.41 24.85
N LEU A 98 13.32 -1.52 25.34
CA LEU A 98 12.57 -2.72 25.68
C LEU A 98 11.56 -2.47 26.80
N ALA A 99 11.92 -1.70 27.84
CA ALA A 99 10.98 -1.33 28.90
C ALA A 99 9.83 -0.46 28.35
N TYR A 100 10.14 0.48 27.47
CA TYR A 100 9.14 1.33 26.80
C TYR A 100 8.20 0.51 25.93
N ILE A 101 8.71 -0.39 25.10
CA ILE A 101 7.90 -1.30 24.26
C ILE A 101 6.97 -2.15 25.14
N LYS A 102 7.47 -2.69 26.25
CA LYS A 102 6.65 -3.46 27.20
C LYS A 102 5.53 -2.61 27.80
N LEU A 103 5.81 -1.37 28.19
CA LEU A 103 4.79 -0.44 28.70
C LEU A 103 3.74 -0.11 27.65
N PHE A 104 4.16 0.11 26.40
CA PHE A 104 3.28 0.36 25.26
C PHE A 104 2.39 -0.85 24.98
N ASN A 105 2.97 -2.04 24.76
CA ASN A 105 2.21 -3.27 24.46
C ASN A 105 1.24 -3.66 25.58
N SER A 106 1.61 -3.42 26.84
CA SER A 106 0.74 -3.67 27.99
C SER A 106 -0.30 -2.56 28.25
N ARG A 107 -0.39 -1.55 27.38
CA ARG A 107 -1.29 -0.39 27.48
C ARG A 107 -1.16 0.37 28.82
N GLN A 108 0.02 0.32 29.45
CA GLN A 108 0.31 1.07 30.67
C GLN A 108 0.63 2.55 30.37
N ILE A 109 0.90 2.88 29.11
CA ILE A 109 1.04 4.25 28.64
C ILE A 109 0.03 4.53 27.52
N PRO A 110 -0.47 5.77 27.41
CA PRO A 110 -1.40 6.13 26.32
C PRO A 110 -0.74 6.04 24.96
N HIS A 111 -1.49 5.55 23.96
CA HIS A 111 -1.10 5.60 22.55
C HIS A 111 -1.58 6.92 21.96
N ASP A 112 -0.73 7.94 22.00
CA ASP A 112 -1.07 9.31 21.63
C ASP A 112 0.05 10.00 20.84
N ARG A 113 -0.04 11.31 20.70
CA ARG A 113 0.98 12.10 19.99
C ARG A 113 2.33 12.13 20.72
N ASN A 114 2.34 12.04 22.04
CA ASN A 114 3.59 12.03 22.80
C ASN A 114 4.29 10.68 22.66
N SER A 115 3.54 9.56 22.71
CA SER A 115 4.13 8.24 22.44
C SER A 115 4.72 8.17 21.03
N LEU A 116 4.03 8.70 20.02
CA LEU A 116 4.56 8.77 18.66
C LEU A 116 5.87 9.57 18.58
N LYS A 117 5.94 10.73 19.25
CA LYS A 117 7.19 11.52 19.32
C LYS A 117 8.30 10.76 20.03
N THR A 118 8.00 10.08 21.13
CA THR A 118 8.97 9.25 21.86
C THR A 118 9.53 8.13 20.98
N ILE A 119 8.67 7.45 20.24
CA ILE A 119 9.06 6.43 19.26
C ILE A 119 9.92 7.02 18.16
N GLN A 120 9.60 8.22 17.65
CA GLN A 120 10.42 8.90 16.64
C GLN A 120 11.83 9.26 17.15
N ILE A 121 11.99 9.59 18.44
CA ILE A 121 13.33 9.83 19.00
C ILE A 121 14.10 8.52 19.16
N PHE A 122 13.45 7.44 19.61
CA PHE A 122 14.07 6.12 19.59
C PHE A 122 14.50 5.72 18.17
N TYR A 123 13.65 5.98 17.17
CA TYR A 123 13.98 5.73 15.77
C TYR A 123 15.28 6.43 15.39
N LEU A 124 15.45 7.72 15.71
CA LEU A 124 16.64 8.50 15.36
C LEU A 124 17.92 7.93 15.96
N HIS A 125 17.86 7.41 17.18
CA HIS A 125 19.01 6.94 17.95
C HIS A 125 19.17 5.41 17.97
N LEU A 126 18.48 4.68 17.10
CA LEU A 126 18.46 3.22 17.12
C LEU A 126 19.86 2.58 16.92
N GLU A 127 20.77 3.26 16.24
CA GLU A 127 22.17 2.85 16.03
C GLU A 127 23.00 2.79 17.34
N ILE A 128 22.51 3.41 18.42
CA ILE A 128 23.17 3.34 19.74
C ILE A 128 22.98 1.95 20.37
N ALA A 129 21.92 1.22 20.03
CA ALA A 129 21.67 -0.11 20.58
C ALA A 129 22.73 -1.12 20.11
N PRO A 130 23.24 -2.00 20.98
CA PRO A 130 24.02 -3.15 20.57
C PRO A 130 23.20 -4.07 19.64
N ASN A 131 23.85 -4.59 18.60
CA ASN A 131 23.20 -5.39 17.55
C ASN A 131 22.43 -6.60 18.11
N HIS A 132 22.98 -7.31 19.10
CA HIS A 132 22.31 -8.46 19.71
C HIS A 132 21.00 -8.09 20.44
N ASP A 133 20.91 -6.88 21.01
CA ASP A 133 19.69 -6.44 21.70
C ASP A 133 18.58 -6.08 20.71
N LEU A 134 18.94 -5.69 19.48
CA LEU A 134 17.98 -5.39 18.42
C LEU A 134 17.11 -6.60 18.08
N LEU A 135 17.61 -7.83 18.23
CA LEU A 135 16.83 -9.05 18.05
C LEU A 135 15.63 -9.08 19.01
N ALA A 136 15.88 -8.85 20.29
CA ALA A 136 14.83 -8.79 21.31
C ALA A 136 13.87 -7.60 21.09
N VAL A 137 14.37 -6.48 20.57
CA VAL A 137 13.54 -5.32 20.21
C VAL A 137 12.60 -5.66 19.06
N ALA A 138 13.11 -6.27 17.98
CA ALA A 138 12.31 -6.68 16.83
C ALA A 138 11.22 -7.68 17.26
N ASP A 139 11.59 -8.70 18.04
CA ASP A 139 10.64 -9.68 18.58
C ASP A 139 9.56 -9.00 19.44
N ALA A 140 9.95 -8.06 20.31
CA ALA A 140 9.00 -7.34 21.16
C ALA A 140 8.05 -6.43 20.37
N ILE A 141 8.49 -5.87 19.24
CA ILE A 141 7.63 -5.05 18.35
C ILE A 141 6.58 -5.93 17.66
N VAL A 142 6.96 -7.12 17.19
CA VAL A 142 6.03 -8.01 16.46
C VAL A 142 5.28 -8.99 17.35
N PHE A 143 5.58 -9.03 18.65
CA PHE A 143 5.02 -10.01 19.59
C PHE A 143 3.48 -10.05 19.61
N ASP A 144 2.82 -8.90 19.43
CA ASP A 144 1.36 -8.82 19.56
C ASP A 144 0.70 -7.98 18.45
N LEU A 145 1.03 -8.31 17.19
CA LEU A 145 0.44 -7.66 16.01
C LEU A 145 -1.10 -7.74 15.97
N LEU A 146 -1.69 -8.75 16.62
CA LEU A 146 -3.14 -8.96 16.67
C LEU A 146 -3.87 -7.89 17.52
N GLN A 147 -3.20 -7.23 18.47
CA GLN A 147 -3.80 -6.17 19.29
C GLN A 147 -3.88 -4.81 18.60
N ILE A 148 -3.32 -4.69 17.39
CA ILE A 148 -3.36 -3.45 16.62
C ILE A 148 -4.77 -3.28 16.06
N VAL A 149 -5.61 -2.52 16.74
CA VAL A 149 -6.99 -2.23 16.32
C VAL A 149 -7.07 -0.84 15.69
N ASN A 150 -6.37 0.13 16.29
CA ASN A 150 -6.35 1.53 15.84
C ASN A 150 -4.99 1.90 15.22
N GLN A 151 -4.95 3.02 14.50
CA GLN A 151 -3.71 3.54 13.92
C GLN A 151 -2.66 3.87 15.00
N ASP A 152 -3.11 4.34 16.16
CA ASP A 152 -2.23 4.66 17.29
C ASP A 152 -1.62 3.41 17.93
N ASP A 153 -2.29 2.25 17.87
CA ASP A 153 -1.72 0.99 18.35
C ASP A 153 -0.56 0.50 17.45
N ALA A 154 -0.46 1.01 16.22
CA ALA A 154 0.52 0.59 15.23
C ALA A 154 1.83 1.40 15.29
N GLN A 155 1.97 2.38 16.20
CA GLN A 155 3.08 3.33 16.23
C GLN A 155 4.46 2.64 16.36
N LEU A 156 4.57 1.58 17.17
CA LEU A 156 5.84 0.86 17.36
C LEU A 156 6.41 0.26 16.07
N LEU A 157 5.56 -0.04 15.08
CA LEU A 157 5.99 -0.58 13.79
C LEU A 157 6.87 0.40 13.00
N ASP A 158 6.87 1.69 13.33
CA ASP A 158 7.80 2.67 12.72
C ASP A 158 9.28 2.36 13.02
N LEU A 159 9.57 1.62 14.09
CA LEU A 159 10.93 1.20 14.43
C LEU A 159 11.38 -0.01 13.62
N LEU A 160 10.43 -0.82 13.12
CA LEU A 160 10.70 -2.15 12.59
C LEU A 160 11.60 -2.14 11.34
N PRO A 161 11.38 -1.29 10.32
CA PRO A 161 12.22 -1.32 9.12
C PRO A 161 13.70 -1.03 9.45
N ARG A 162 13.97 0.00 10.25
CA ARG A 162 15.34 0.37 10.65
C ARG A 162 15.97 -0.69 11.56
N CYS A 163 15.20 -1.26 12.48
CA CYS A 163 15.67 -2.33 13.36
C CYS A 163 16.15 -3.54 12.53
N LEU A 164 15.33 -3.98 11.58
CA LEU A 164 15.66 -5.12 10.73
C LEU A 164 16.80 -4.83 9.74
N ASP A 165 16.91 -3.59 9.24
CA ASP A 165 18.04 -3.18 8.39
C ASP A 165 19.38 -3.24 9.16
N LEU A 166 19.41 -2.73 10.40
CA LEU A 166 20.59 -2.82 11.27
C LEU A 166 20.96 -4.28 11.60
N ILE A 167 19.97 -5.13 11.91
CA ILE A 167 20.20 -6.56 12.17
C ILE A 167 20.76 -7.26 10.94
N ARG A 168 20.19 -6.98 9.75
CA ARG A 168 20.60 -7.63 8.51
C ARG A 168 22.02 -7.25 8.09
N ASN A 169 22.41 -6.00 8.31
CA ASN A 169 23.70 -5.46 7.87
C ASN A 169 24.80 -5.63 8.94
N SER A 170 24.49 -6.17 10.12
CA SER A 170 25.47 -6.42 11.17
C SER A 170 26.30 -7.66 10.87
N GLU A 171 27.63 -7.50 10.92
CA GLU A 171 28.59 -8.62 10.84
C GLU A 171 28.66 -9.43 12.16
N GLU A 172 28.17 -8.86 13.27
CA GLU A 172 28.21 -9.48 14.60
C GLU A 172 27.09 -10.52 14.81
N ILE A 173 26.00 -10.41 14.05
CA ILE A 173 24.85 -11.31 14.16
C ILE A 173 24.98 -12.44 13.14
N GLU A 174 25.40 -13.61 13.61
CA GLU A 174 25.33 -14.82 12.80
C GLU A 174 23.88 -15.07 12.35
N ARG A 175 23.68 -15.23 11.04
CA ARG A 175 22.35 -15.46 10.43
C ARG A 175 21.32 -14.35 10.68
N GLY A 176 21.75 -13.09 10.80
CA GLY A 176 20.83 -11.94 10.91
C GLY A 176 19.80 -11.88 9.78
N GLY A 177 20.16 -12.29 8.57
CA GLY A 177 19.22 -12.42 7.45
C GLY A 177 18.12 -13.47 7.67
N ASP A 178 18.43 -14.60 8.29
CA ASP A 178 17.44 -15.65 8.60
C ASP A 178 16.46 -15.17 9.68
N PHE A 179 16.95 -14.45 10.69
CA PHE A 179 16.11 -13.81 11.69
C PHE A 179 15.15 -12.79 11.05
N VAL A 180 15.67 -11.90 10.21
CA VAL A 180 14.85 -10.90 9.50
C VAL A 180 13.78 -11.58 8.65
N ASN A 181 14.12 -12.66 7.96
CA ASN A 181 13.15 -13.48 7.23
C ASN A 181 12.08 -14.06 8.15
N SER A 182 12.46 -14.59 9.32
CA SER A 182 11.51 -15.12 10.32
C SER A 182 10.55 -14.03 10.84
N VAL A 183 11.04 -12.81 11.07
CA VAL A 183 10.19 -11.68 11.49
C VAL A 183 9.22 -11.29 10.37
N VAL A 184 9.71 -11.24 9.13
CA VAL A 184 8.87 -10.99 7.94
C VAL A 184 7.81 -12.08 7.79
N ASP A 185 8.17 -13.35 7.98
CA ASP A 185 7.25 -14.49 7.96
C ASP A 185 6.18 -14.36 9.05
N HIS A 186 6.55 -13.89 10.24
CA HIS A 186 5.59 -13.63 11.32
C HIS A 186 4.58 -12.52 10.94
N VAL A 187 5.05 -11.43 10.32
CA VAL A 187 4.18 -10.36 9.80
C VAL A 187 3.28 -10.89 8.66
N LEU A 188 3.80 -11.74 7.78
CA LEU A 188 3.05 -12.32 6.65
C LEU A 188 2.09 -13.44 7.04
N THR A 189 2.28 -14.11 8.18
CA THR A 189 1.39 -15.18 8.66
C THR A 189 0.33 -14.72 9.66
N SER A 190 0.51 -13.55 10.30
CA SER A 190 -0.46 -12.96 11.24
C SER A 190 -1.75 -12.47 10.57
N ASP A 191 -2.86 -12.36 11.30
CA ASP A 191 -4.07 -11.73 10.76
C ASP A 191 -3.96 -10.21 10.77
N TRP A 192 -4.25 -9.57 9.63
CA TRP A 192 -4.16 -8.10 9.52
C TRP A 192 -5.51 -7.42 9.76
N SER A 193 -5.56 -6.62 10.82
CA SER A 193 -6.62 -5.63 10.99
C SER A 193 -6.52 -4.53 9.93
N LYS A 194 -7.58 -3.71 9.78
CA LYS A 194 -7.57 -2.54 8.89
C LYS A 194 -6.44 -1.56 9.24
N ALA A 195 -6.19 -1.34 10.54
CA ALA A 195 -5.11 -0.47 11.00
C ALA A 195 -3.73 -1.05 10.66
N LEU A 196 -3.52 -2.35 10.90
CA LEU A 196 -2.26 -3.02 10.57
C LEU A 196 -2.01 -3.03 9.06
N LEU A 197 -3.03 -3.31 8.24
CA LEU A 197 -2.93 -3.27 6.78
C LEU A 197 -2.43 -1.90 6.28
N VAL A 198 -3.06 -0.81 6.72
CA VAL A 198 -2.66 0.55 6.33
C VAL A 198 -1.25 0.87 6.80
N LYS A 199 -0.90 0.45 8.03
CA LYS A 199 0.45 0.68 8.56
C LYS A 199 1.51 -0.08 7.77
N VAL A 200 1.32 -1.38 7.51
CA VAL A 200 2.25 -2.20 6.72
C VAL A 200 2.46 -1.59 5.35
N VAL A 201 1.39 -1.20 4.64
CA VAL A 201 1.50 -0.54 3.33
C VAL A 201 2.36 0.73 3.42
N SER A 202 2.19 1.55 4.46
CA SER A 202 3.01 2.76 4.63
C SER A 202 4.50 2.46 4.83
N LEU A 203 4.83 1.31 5.44
CA LEU A 203 6.19 0.89 5.76
C LEU A 203 6.86 0.11 4.62
N LEU A 204 6.12 -0.49 3.68
CA LEU A 204 6.67 -1.32 2.59
C LEU A 204 7.83 -0.66 1.82
N ARG A 205 7.81 0.66 1.63
CA ARG A 205 8.91 1.40 0.97
C ARG A 205 10.23 1.38 1.75
N GLU A 206 10.17 1.20 3.07
CA GLU A 206 11.31 1.27 3.98
C GLU A 206 12.01 -0.10 4.06
N PHE A 207 11.37 -1.14 3.53
CA PHE A 207 11.91 -2.48 3.37
C PHE A 207 12.66 -2.66 2.03
N SER A 208 13.73 -1.87 1.83
CA SER A 208 14.54 -1.89 0.59
C SER A 208 15.24 -3.23 0.31
N TYR A 209 15.36 -4.08 1.33
CA TYR A 209 16.09 -5.34 1.30
C TYR A 209 15.23 -6.56 0.92
N LEU A 210 13.93 -6.38 0.74
CA LEU A 210 13.02 -7.45 0.32
C LEU A 210 13.27 -7.79 -1.15
N ASP A 211 13.39 -9.08 -1.46
CA ASP A 211 13.42 -9.53 -2.84
C ASP A 211 12.03 -9.46 -3.49
N LYS A 212 11.98 -9.70 -4.80
CA LYS A 212 10.75 -9.63 -5.59
C LYS A 212 9.69 -10.67 -5.18
N GLY A 213 10.12 -11.83 -4.68
CA GLY A 213 9.22 -12.87 -4.17
C GLY A 213 8.51 -12.40 -2.90
N ARG A 214 9.28 -11.91 -1.93
CA ARG A 214 8.72 -11.35 -0.69
C ARG A 214 7.81 -10.14 -0.93
N CYS A 215 8.21 -9.24 -1.83
CA CYS A 215 7.35 -8.13 -2.24
C CYS A 215 5.98 -8.61 -2.78
N ARG A 216 5.97 -9.72 -3.54
CA ARG A 216 4.74 -10.32 -4.07
C ARG A 216 3.87 -10.88 -2.95
N GLU A 217 4.42 -11.62 -2.00
CA GLU A 217 3.70 -12.16 -0.84
C GLU A 217 3.01 -11.04 -0.04
N PHE A 218 3.72 -9.94 0.22
CA PHE A 218 3.15 -8.75 0.86
C PHE A 218 1.99 -8.17 0.05
N LEU A 219 2.18 -7.96 -1.26
CA LEU A 219 1.14 -7.39 -2.12
C LEU A 219 -0.08 -8.30 -2.22
N GLU A 220 0.11 -9.61 -2.37
CA GLU A 220 -0.99 -10.59 -2.36
C GLU A 220 -1.81 -10.47 -1.08
N LYS A 221 -1.14 -10.41 0.08
CA LYS A 221 -1.80 -10.24 1.37
C LYS A 221 -2.50 -8.88 1.50
N VAL A 222 -1.91 -7.81 0.98
CA VAL A 222 -2.55 -6.48 0.91
C VAL A 222 -3.85 -6.56 0.11
N PHE A 223 -3.83 -7.11 -1.09
CA PHE A 223 -5.03 -7.21 -1.95
C PHE A 223 -6.10 -8.17 -1.39
N VAL A 224 -5.70 -9.19 -0.62
CA VAL A 224 -6.64 -10.00 0.17
C VAL A 224 -7.28 -9.16 1.28
N GLY A 225 -6.48 -8.42 2.06
CA GLY A 225 -6.95 -7.55 3.14
C GLY A 225 -7.87 -6.44 2.67
N MET A 226 -7.62 -5.88 1.47
CA MET A 226 -8.47 -4.86 0.85
C MET A 226 -9.93 -5.30 0.69
N LYS A 227 -10.22 -6.60 0.60
CA LYS A 227 -11.61 -7.11 0.48
C LYS A 227 -12.45 -6.85 1.75
N GLY A 228 -11.79 -6.69 2.89
CA GLY A 228 -12.43 -6.37 4.18
C GLY A 228 -12.48 -4.87 4.50
N VAL A 229 -11.93 -4.01 3.63
CA VAL A 229 -11.92 -2.55 3.83
C VAL A 229 -13.21 -1.93 3.29
N ASP A 230 -13.72 -0.91 4.00
CA ASP A 230 -14.88 -0.15 3.55
C ASP A 230 -14.63 0.48 2.17
N LEU A 231 -15.66 0.45 1.32
CA LEU A 231 -15.52 0.86 -0.09
C LEU A 231 -15.00 2.30 -0.24
N GLN A 232 -15.41 3.18 0.67
CA GLN A 232 -15.02 4.60 0.65
C GLN A 232 -13.56 4.83 1.04
N ASP A 233 -12.94 3.89 1.75
CA ASP A 233 -11.53 3.99 2.16
C ASP A 233 -10.57 3.39 1.13
N LEU A 234 -11.05 2.51 0.24
CA LEU A 234 -10.25 1.90 -0.82
C LEU A 234 -9.47 2.92 -1.68
N PRO A 235 -10.03 4.06 -2.12
CA PRO A 235 -9.28 5.02 -2.93
C PRO A 235 -8.03 5.55 -2.23
N SER A 236 -8.08 5.75 -0.91
CA SER A 236 -6.93 6.22 -0.12
C SER A 236 -5.81 5.18 -0.09
N LEU A 237 -6.16 3.91 0.09
CA LEU A 237 -5.21 2.80 0.12
C LEU A 237 -4.59 2.55 -1.26
N VAL A 238 -5.40 2.65 -2.32
CA VAL A 238 -4.88 2.56 -3.70
C VAL A 238 -3.95 3.73 -4.02
N TYR A 239 -4.27 4.93 -3.55
CA TYR A 239 -3.35 6.07 -3.70
C TYR A 239 -2.01 5.82 -3.03
N GLN A 240 -2.01 5.28 -1.80
CA GLN A 240 -0.78 4.90 -1.10
C GLN A 240 0.02 3.86 -1.90
N LEU A 241 -0.63 2.81 -2.43
CA LEU A 241 0.01 1.82 -3.29
C LEU A 241 0.61 2.43 -4.56
N LEU A 242 -0.09 3.36 -5.21
CA LEU A 242 0.42 4.06 -6.39
C LEU A 242 1.62 4.95 -6.04
N VAL A 243 1.64 5.59 -4.88
CA VAL A 243 2.80 6.34 -4.38
C VAL A 243 3.98 5.40 -4.13
N LEU A 244 3.76 4.23 -3.52
CA LEU A 244 4.82 3.22 -3.37
C LEU A 244 5.39 2.78 -4.73
N ALA A 245 4.51 2.50 -5.69
CA ALA A 245 4.90 2.13 -7.04
C ALA A 245 5.70 3.26 -7.72
N SER A 246 5.28 4.51 -7.62
CA SER A 246 6.04 5.64 -8.20
C SER A 246 7.46 5.75 -7.65
N LYS A 247 7.67 5.32 -6.40
CA LYS A 247 9.00 5.26 -5.75
C LYS A 247 9.82 4.03 -6.10
N GLY A 248 9.33 3.15 -6.97
CA GLY A 248 10.06 1.98 -7.46
C GLY A 248 9.67 0.65 -6.83
N PHE A 249 8.75 0.63 -5.85
CA PHE A 249 8.31 -0.60 -5.22
C PHE A 249 7.39 -1.41 -6.15
N SER A 250 7.88 -2.53 -6.68
CA SER A 250 7.11 -3.55 -7.42
C SER A 250 6.02 -2.99 -8.35
N LYS A 251 6.40 -2.04 -9.22
CA LYS A 251 5.46 -1.23 -10.01
C LYS A 251 4.44 -2.08 -10.76
N ARG A 252 4.92 -3.11 -11.45
CA ARG A 252 4.10 -4.01 -12.26
C ARG A 252 3.09 -4.76 -11.40
N GLU A 253 3.55 -5.37 -10.30
CA GLU A 253 2.71 -6.14 -9.38
C GLU A 253 1.65 -5.27 -8.69
N VAL A 254 1.98 -4.02 -8.33
CA VAL A 254 1.01 -3.08 -7.77
C VAL A 254 -0.09 -2.76 -8.79
N ILE A 255 0.31 -2.41 -10.03
CA ILE A 255 -0.64 -2.09 -11.10
C ILE A 255 -1.51 -3.30 -11.43
N GLU A 256 -0.90 -4.47 -11.59
CA GLU A 256 -1.60 -5.72 -11.85
C GLU A 256 -2.60 -6.05 -10.76
N GLY A 257 -2.20 -5.96 -9.49
CA GLY A 257 -3.09 -6.21 -8.36
C GLY A 257 -4.26 -5.24 -8.29
N ILE A 258 -4.05 -3.94 -8.55
CA ILE A 258 -5.14 -2.94 -8.63
C ILE A 258 -6.12 -3.31 -9.73
N VAL A 259 -5.60 -3.62 -10.93
CA VAL A 259 -6.42 -3.97 -12.09
C VAL A 259 -7.23 -5.24 -11.85
N MET A 260 -6.61 -6.26 -11.26
CA MET A 260 -7.26 -7.52 -10.95
C MET A 260 -8.28 -7.37 -9.81
N PHE A 261 -7.98 -6.57 -8.79
CA PHE A 261 -8.88 -6.33 -7.66
C PHE A 261 -10.20 -5.70 -8.13
N PHE A 262 -10.14 -4.55 -8.83
CA PHE A 262 -11.34 -3.85 -9.34
C PHE A 262 -11.96 -4.52 -10.57
N GLY A 263 -11.16 -5.24 -11.36
CA GLY A 263 -11.65 -6.03 -12.49
C GLY A 263 -12.44 -7.28 -12.10
N SER A 264 -12.24 -7.80 -10.88
CA SER A 264 -12.87 -9.01 -10.35
C SER A 264 -14.30 -8.75 -9.81
N LYS A 265 -14.80 -9.66 -8.94
CA LYS A 265 -16.19 -9.75 -8.43
C LYS A 265 -16.77 -8.46 -7.82
N MET A 266 -15.98 -7.40 -7.63
CA MET A 266 -16.47 -6.04 -7.35
C MET A 266 -17.50 -5.58 -8.40
N GLY A 267 -17.28 -5.91 -9.68
CA GLY A 267 -18.19 -5.59 -10.78
C GLY A 267 -19.47 -6.43 -10.86
N SER A 268 -19.66 -7.43 -9.97
CA SER A 268 -20.89 -8.25 -9.96
C SER A 268 -22.00 -7.68 -9.07
N LYS A 269 -21.65 -6.86 -8.07
CA LYS A 269 -22.58 -6.11 -7.23
C LYS A 269 -22.48 -4.63 -7.59
N ALA A 270 -22.96 -4.29 -8.78
CA ALA A 270 -22.91 -2.94 -9.34
C ALA A 270 -23.84 -1.97 -8.57
N THR A 271 -23.47 -1.61 -7.34
CA THR A 271 -24.09 -0.50 -6.62
C THR A 271 -23.47 0.83 -7.08
N SER A 272 -24.23 1.92 -6.94
CA SER A 272 -23.77 3.28 -7.21
C SER A 272 -22.43 3.61 -6.53
N ILE A 273 -22.26 3.14 -5.29
CA ILE A 273 -21.06 3.36 -4.47
C ILE A 273 -19.82 2.74 -5.09
N VAL A 274 -19.92 1.50 -5.60
CA VAL A 274 -18.78 0.80 -6.23
C VAL A 274 -18.25 1.58 -7.42
N ARG A 275 -19.16 2.10 -8.26
CA ARG A 275 -18.76 2.88 -9.43
C ARG A 275 -18.10 4.20 -9.05
N GLN A 276 -18.60 4.89 -8.03
CA GLN A 276 -17.99 6.13 -7.54
C GLN A 276 -16.56 5.87 -7.04
N VAL A 277 -16.36 4.79 -6.28
CA VAL A 277 -15.05 4.36 -5.79
C VAL A 277 -14.10 4.04 -6.95
N GLU A 278 -14.55 3.26 -7.93
CA GLU A 278 -13.78 2.99 -9.16
C GLU A 278 -13.44 4.28 -9.91
N GLY A 279 -14.38 5.23 -10.02
CA GLY A 279 -14.17 6.55 -10.60
C GLY A 279 -13.05 7.32 -9.90
N THR A 280 -13.07 7.38 -8.56
CA THR A 280 -12.00 8.00 -7.78
C THR A 280 -10.66 7.28 -7.96
N VAL A 281 -10.65 5.95 -8.00
CA VAL A 281 -9.42 5.17 -8.24
C VAL A 281 -8.87 5.44 -9.64
N LEU A 282 -9.72 5.53 -10.67
CA LEU A 282 -9.30 5.92 -12.03
C LEU A 282 -8.63 7.30 -12.03
N LEU A 283 -9.19 8.26 -11.29
CA LEU A 283 -8.57 9.59 -11.13
C LEU A 283 -7.21 9.51 -10.42
N HIS A 284 -7.07 8.70 -9.37
CA HIS A 284 -5.79 8.48 -8.70
C HIS A 284 -4.74 7.83 -9.63
N VAL A 285 -5.13 6.83 -10.42
CA VAL A 285 -4.25 6.24 -11.44
C VAL A 285 -3.85 7.28 -12.47
N ASN A 286 -4.80 8.06 -12.99
CA ASN A 286 -4.52 9.12 -13.96
C ASN A 286 -3.54 10.17 -13.40
N PHE A 287 -3.74 10.59 -12.15
CA PHE A 287 -2.85 11.52 -11.47
C PHE A 287 -1.46 10.93 -11.27
N ALA A 288 -1.37 9.69 -10.76
CA ALA A 288 -0.09 9.01 -10.55
C ALA A 288 0.69 8.86 -11.86
N VAL A 289 0.02 8.52 -12.97
CA VAL A 289 0.67 8.38 -14.29
C VAL A 289 1.10 9.74 -14.87
N LYS A 290 0.38 10.83 -14.57
CA LYS A 290 0.81 12.18 -14.93
C LYS A 290 2.09 12.59 -14.18
N GLN A 291 2.24 12.18 -12.92
CA GLN A 291 3.44 12.45 -12.12
C GLN A 291 4.61 11.52 -12.48
N ASP A 292 4.34 10.22 -12.64
CA ASP A 292 5.31 9.21 -13.07
C ASP A 292 4.79 8.45 -14.31
N PRO A 293 5.20 8.88 -15.53
CA PRO A 293 4.82 8.22 -16.77
C PRO A 293 5.22 6.74 -16.87
N SER A 294 6.19 6.27 -16.08
CA SER A 294 6.59 4.85 -16.11
C SER A 294 5.47 3.93 -15.63
N LEU A 295 4.60 4.41 -14.71
CA LEU A 295 3.39 3.67 -14.30
C LEU A 295 2.45 3.44 -15.49
N GLY A 296 2.31 4.42 -16.37
CA GLY A 296 1.51 4.29 -17.58
C GLY A 296 2.09 3.23 -18.52
N GLN A 297 3.43 3.17 -18.64
CA GLN A 297 4.08 2.13 -19.43
C GLN A 297 3.87 0.73 -18.85
N GLU A 298 3.88 0.56 -17.53
CA GLU A 298 3.56 -0.72 -16.88
C GLU A 298 2.13 -1.16 -17.18
N VAL A 299 1.15 -0.25 -17.14
CA VAL A 299 -0.25 -0.57 -17.54
C VAL A 299 -0.29 -1.06 -18.98
N LEU A 300 0.31 -0.33 -19.92
CA LEU A 300 0.28 -0.69 -21.33
C LEU A 300 1.04 -2.00 -21.61
N GLY A 301 2.17 -2.23 -20.93
CA GLY A 301 2.95 -3.45 -21.03
C GLY A 301 2.21 -4.67 -20.48
N LEU A 302 1.51 -4.50 -19.36
CA LEU A 302 0.70 -5.56 -18.74
C LEU A 302 -0.41 -6.04 -19.68
N VAL A 303 -1.20 -5.11 -20.23
CA VAL A 303 -2.33 -5.44 -21.13
C VAL A 303 -1.86 -6.08 -22.43
N ARG A 304 -0.69 -5.68 -22.97
CA ARG A 304 -0.12 -6.33 -24.16
C ARG A 304 0.38 -7.75 -23.90
N SER A 305 0.80 -8.04 -22.66
CA SER A 305 1.41 -9.32 -22.31
C SER A 305 0.39 -10.37 -21.87
N ASP A 306 -0.74 -9.96 -21.30
CA ASP A 306 -1.72 -10.88 -20.73
C ASP A 306 -3.16 -10.40 -20.93
N LEU A 307 -3.88 -11.05 -21.84
CA LEU A 307 -5.30 -10.77 -22.09
C LEU A 307 -6.20 -11.11 -20.89
N ARG A 308 -5.76 -11.92 -19.92
CA ARG A 308 -6.54 -12.20 -18.69
C ARG A 308 -6.74 -10.95 -17.83
N VAL A 309 -5.82 -9.99 -17.97
CA VAL A 309 -5.92 -8.68 -17.32
C VAL A 309 -6.95 -7.79 -18.04
N PHE A 310 -7.39 -8.14 -19.26
CA PHE A 310 -8.37 -7.36 -20.01
C PHE A 310 -9.77 -7.52 -19.41
N ASN A 311 -10.15 -6.56 -18.56
CA ASN A 311 -11.45 -6.50 -17.90
C ASN A 311 -12.03 -5.08 -17.97
N ASN A 312 -13.26 -4.91 -17.47
CA ASN A 312 -13.98 -3.64 -17.55
C ASN A 312 -13.22 -2.45 -16.91
N PHE A 313 -12.48 -2.70 -15.84
CA PHE A 313 -11.71 -1.68 -15.14
C PHE A 313 -10.42 -1.35 -15.90
N THR A 314 -9.75 -2.35 -16.47
CA THR A 314 -8.61 -2.17 -17.37
C THR A 314 -8.96 -1.30 -18.57
N VAL A 315 -10.11 -1.56 -19.20
CA VAL A 315 -10.60 -0.74 -20.31
C VAL A 315 -10.85 0.69 -19.86
N ALA A 316 -11.45 0.90 -18.68
CA ALA A 316 -11.65 2.24 -18.12
C ALA A 316 -10.32 2.95 -17.83
N ILE A 317 -9.30 2.25 -17.34
CA ILE A 317 -7.94 2.79 -17.18
C ILE A 317 -7.38 3.21 -18.54
N LEU A 318 -7.46 2.36 -19.57
CA LEU A 318 -6.96 2.68 -20.91
C LEU A 318 -7.66 3.90 -21.51
N PHE A 319 -8.97 4.05 -21.32
CA PHE A 319 -9.68 5.28 -21.70
C PHE A 319 -9.20 6.49 -20.91
N SER A 320 -8.97 6.35 -19.60
CA SER A 320 -8.43 7.43 -18.75
C SER A 320 -7.02 7.83 -19.19
N LEU A 321 -6.15 6.86 -19.48
CA LEU A 321 -4.80 7.09 -20.00
C LEU A 321 -4.81 7.74 -21.37
N ALA A 322 -5.79 7.42 -22.21
CA ALA A 322 -5.89 8.01 -23.53
C ALA A 322 -6.11 9.54 -23.52
N ARG A 323 -6.57 10.10 -22.39
CA ARG A 323 -6.67 11.54 -22.16
C ARG A 323 -5.30 12.20 -21.94
N VAL A 324 -4.27 11.43 -21.63
CA VAL A 324 -2.89 11.92 -21.54
C VAL A 324 -2.26 11.83 -22.92
N ARG A 325 -1.91 12.97 -23.52
CA ARG A 325 -1.46 13.09 -24.92
C ARG A 325 -0.43 12.03 -25.34
N ARG A 326 0.57 11.75 -24.50
CA ARG A 326 1.64 10.77 -24.79
C ARG A 326 1.19 9.31 -24.82
N PHE A 327 0.05 8.99 -24.20
CA PHE A 327 -0.51 7.64 -24.11
C PHE A 327 -1.76 7.46 -24.98
N SER A 328 -2.29 8.54 -25.57
CA SER A 328 -3.52 8.52 -26.39
C SER A 328 -3.49 7.45 -27.48
N GLU A 329 -2.52 7.54 -28.39
CA GLU A 329 -2.38 6.61 -29.51
C GLU A 329 -2.10 5.17 -29.03
N SER A 330 -1.19 5.00 -28.06
CA SER A 330 -0.85 3.68 -27.53
C SER A 330 -2.04 2.99 -26.85
N SER A 331 -2.84 3.72 -26.07
CA SER A 331 -3.98 3.17 -25.35
C SER A 331 -5.12 2.82 -26.32
N MET A 332 -5.41 3.70 -27.26
CA MET A 332 -6.41 3.45 -28.33
C MET A 332 -5.98 2.27 -29.22
N GLY A 333 -4.70 2.22 -29.58
CA GLY A 333 -4.13 1.13 -30.37
C GLY A 333 -4.24 -0.23 -29.66
N ILE A 334 -3.97 -0.29 -28.36
CA ILE A 334 -4.15 -1.52 -27.56
C ILE A 334 -5.62 -1.95 -27.51
N LEU A 335 -6.55 -1.03 -27.26
CA LEU A 335 -7.99 -1.32 -27.22
C LEU A 335 -8.48 -1.85 -28.57
N LYS A 336 -8.13 -1.17 -29.66
CA LYS A 336 -8.45 -1.60 -31.03
C LYS A 336 -7.85 -2.96 -31.33
N ALA A 337 -6.57 -3.15 -31.06
CA ALA A 337 -5.88 -4.40 -31.35
C ALA A 337 -6.47 -5.57 -30.56
N ALA A 338 -6.75 -5.40 -29.26
CA ALA A 338 -7.35 -6.45 -28.44
C ALA A 338 -8.72 -6.89 -28.98
N LEU A 339 -9.58 -5.94 -29.39
CA LEU A 339 -10.87 -6.24 -30.01
C LEU A 339 -10.71 -6.99 -31.35
N ILE A 340 -9.93 -6.41 -32.27
CA ILE A 340 -9.75 -6.99 -33.61
C ILE A 340 -9.10 -8.38 -33.53
N MET A 341 -8.09 -8.55 -32.68
CA MET A 341 -7.44 -9.85 -32.47
C MET A 341 -8.43 -10.86 -31.90
N ALA A 342 -9.24 -10.50 -30.90
CA ALA A 342 -10.23 -11.41 -30.35
C ALA A 342 -11.22 -11.89 -31.44
N TYR A 343 -11.81 -10.97 -32.22
CA TYR A 343 -12.71 -11.35 -33.33
C TYR A 343 -12.03 -12.23 -34.38
N ARG A 344 -10.81 -11.85 -34.77
CA ARG A 344 -10.03 -12.59 -35.78
C ARG A 344 -9.67 -13.99 -35.31
N ASP A 345 -9.24 -14.13 -34.05
CA ASP A 345 -8.86 -15.41 -33.46
C ASP A 345 -10.07 -16.34 -33.37
N PHE A 346 -11.23 -15.83 -32.95
CA PHE A 346 -12.48 -16.60 -32.97
C PHE A 346 -12.88 -17.04 -34.38
N LYS A 347 -12.86 -16.12 -35.36
CA LYS A 347 -13.16 -16.47 -36.75
C LYS A 347 -12.21 -17.55 -37.27
N SER A 348 -10.91 -17.38 -37.01
CA SER A 348 -9.88 -18.35 -37.42
C SER A 348 -10.04 -19.70 -36.74
N ALA A 349 -10.47 -19.72 -35.47
CA ALA A 349 -10.77 -20.94 -34.72
C ALA A 349 -11.99 -21.67 -35.28
N GLU A 350 -13.06 -20.95 -35.64
CA GLU A 350 -14.25 -21.53 -36.28
C GLU A 350 -13.91 -22.16 -37.63
N ASP A 351 -13.15 -21.45 -38.47
CA ASP A 351 -12.71 -21.93 -39.79
C ASP A 351 -11.72 -23.11 -39.69
N CYS A 352 -11.05 -23.28 -38.55
CA CYS A 352 -10.08 -24.35 -38.33
C CYS A 352 -10.76 -25.68 -38.02
N LYS A 353 -10.64 -26.66 -38.93
CA LYS A 353 -11.17 -28.02 -38.75
C LYS A 353 -10.38 -28.88 -37.75
N TRP A 354 -9.14 -28.49 -37.44
CA TRP A 354 -8.25 -29.23 -36.54
C TRP A 354 -8.48 -28.90 -35.07
N LEU A 355 -9.14 -27.77 -34.79
CA LEU A 355 -9.35 -27.30 -33.43
C LEU A 355 -10.55 -28.03 -32.80
N SER A 356 -10.43 -28.47 -31.55
CA SER A 356 -11.53 -29.10 -30.83
C SER A 356 -12.65 -28.09 -30.55
N ASN A 357 -13.88 -28.59 -30.40
CA ASN A 357 -15.03 -27.76 -30.07
C ASN A 357 -14.84 -27.00 -28.74
N ASP A 358 -14.19 -27.62 -27.75
CA ASP A 358 -13.91 -26.97 -26.46
C ASP A 358 -13.00 -25.74 -26.61
N LEU A 359 -11.99 -25.83 -27.48
CA LEU A 359 -11.10 -24.71 -27.77
C LEU A 359 -11.83 -23.61 -28.55
N LYS A 360 -12.66 -23.97 -29.54
CA LYS A 360 -13.51 -23.01 -30.28
C LYS A 360 -14.44 -22.22 -29.35
N GLU A 361 -15.10 -22.91 -28.42
CA GLU A 361 -15.92 -22.27 -27.39
C GLU A 361 -15.08 -21.35 -26.50
N GLY A 362 -13.84 -21.74 -26.16
CA GLY A 362 -12.90 -20.88 -25.44
C GLY A 362 -12.61 -19.55 -26.16
N TYR A 363 -12.40 -19.58 -27.49
CA TYR A 363 -12.24 -18.36 -28.29
C TYR A 363 -13.52 -17.53 -28.33
N LEU A 364 -14.69 -18.15 -28.49
CA LEU A 364 -15.98 -17.45 -28.45
C LEU A 364 -16.19 -16.73 -27.12
N GLN A 365 -15.90 -17.40 -25.99
CA GLN A 365 -16.00 -16.81 -24.67
C GLN A 365 -15.00 -15.66 -24.49
N THR A 366 -13.80 -15.77 -25.04
CA THR A 366 -12.80 -14.70 -25.01
C THR A 366 -13.33 -13.44 -25.68
N VAL A 367 -13.89 -13.54 -26.89
CA VAL A 367 -14.49 -12.38 -27.59
C VAL A 367 -15.63 -11.78 -26.78
N LYS A 368 -16.53 -12.61 -26.26
CA LYS A 368 -17.66 -12.15 -25.42
C LYS A 368 -17.18 -11.40 -24.19
N ILE A 369 -16.10 -11.87 -23.54
CA ILE A 369 -15.52 -11.19 -22.38
C ILE A 369 -14.96 -9.82 -22.76
N VAL A 370 -14.23 -9.73 -23.88
CA VAL A 370 -13.62 -8.47 -24.37
C VAL A 370 -14.70 -7.46 -24.76
N GLU A 371 -15.68 -7.84 -25.58
CA GLU A 371 -16.82 -6.97 -25.94
C GLU A 371 -17.56 -6.47 -24.69
N LYS A 372 -17.89 -7.39 -23.79
CA LYS A 372 -18.61 -7.09 -22.55
C LYS A 372 -17.79 -6.21 -21.62
N ALA A 373 -16.47 -6.37 -21.56
CA ALA A 373 -15.59 -5.51 -20.79
C ALA A 373 -15.65 -4.07 -21.31
N VAL A 374 -15.60 -3.87 -22.63
CA VAL A 374 -15.72 -2.55 -23.26
C VAL A 374 -17.07 -1.92 -22.96
N LEU A 375 -18.17 -2.64 -23.19
CA LEU A 375 -19.51 -2.14 -22.91
C LEU A 375 -19.72 -1.83 -21.42
N ARG A 376 -19.20 -2.66 -20.50
CA ARG A 376 -19.29 -2.43 -19.05
C ARG A 376 -18.47 -1.23 -18.59
N ALA A 377 -17.33 -0.95 -19.23
CA ALA A 377 -16.53 0.23 -18.90
C ALA A 377 -17.32 1.54 -19.12
N MET A 378 -18.28 1.51 -20.04
CA MET A 378 -19.10 2.67 -20.45
C MET A 378 -20.38 2.88 -19.64
N HIS A 379 -20.95 1.84 -19.03
CA HIS A 379 -22.37 1.82 -18.69
C HIS A 379 -22.69 2.22 -17.22
N PRO A 380 -23.55 3.24 -16.96
CA PRO A 380 -24.33 3.34 -15.72
C PRO A 380 -25.59 2.46 -15.87
N VAL A 381 -25.73 1.44 -15.02
CA VAL A 381 -26.79 0.40 -14.98
C VAL A 381 -27.93 0.54 -16.03
N ALA A 382 -27.91 -0.26 -17.11
CA ALA A 382 -29.14 -0.73 -17.79
C ALA A 382 -28.81 -1.78 -18.87
N LEU A 383 -28.17 -2.89 -18.49
CA LEU A 383 -28.20 -4.11 -19.31
C LEU A 383 -28.04 -5.32 -18.39
N GLN A 384 -29.00 -5.46 -17.50
CA GLN A 384 -29.40 -6.77 -17.00
C GLN A 384 -30.91 -6.88 -17.18
N SER A 385 -31.31 -8.00 -17.77
CA SER A 385 -32.68 -8.43 -18.04
C SER A 385 -33.29 -7.92 -19.35
N SER A 386 -33.16 -8.75 -20.36
CA SER A 386 -34.22 -9.08 -21.29
C SER A 386 -35.51 -9.44 -20.53
N THR A 387 -36.21 -8.45 -19.98
CA THR A 387 -37.64 -8.53 -19.65
C THR A 387 -38.19 -7.12 -19.69
N ILE A 388 -39.15 -6.95 -20.58
CA ILE A 388 -40.04 -5.79 -20.73
C ILE A 388 -40.39 -5.21 -19.36
N MET A 389 -39.94 -3.98 -19.08
CA MET A 389 -40.50 -3.15 -18.01
C MET A 389 -40.91 -1.82 -18.60
N LEU A 390 -42.19 -1.80 -18.97
CA LEU A 390 -42.98 -0.59 -19.13
C LEU A 390 -42.97 0.18 -17.80
N GLN A 391 -42.13 1.20 -17.69
CA GLN A 391 -42.47 2.44 -16.99
C GLN A 391 -41.35 3.49 -17.12
N PRO A 392 -41.68 4.72 -17.58
CA PRO A 392 -40.75 5.85 -17.56
C PRO A 392 -40.75 6.47 -16.15
N THR A 393 -40.32 5.72 -15.14
CA THR A 393 -40.26 6.21 -13.76
C THR A 393 -38.85 6.67 -13.47
N LEU A 394 -38.67 7.99 -13.51
CA LEU A 394 -37.48 8.75 -13.13
C LEU A 394 -36.18 8.28 -13.80
N LYS A 395 -35.81 8.96 -14.89
CA LYS A 395 -34.42 9.36 -15.12
C LYS A 395 -33.97 10.13 -13.87
N VAL A 396 -33.53 9.42 -12.84
CA VAL A 396 -32.68 10.03 -11.84
C VAL A 396 -31.46 10.47 -12.62
N ASN A 397 -31.22 11.79 -12.63
CA ASN A 397 -29.92 12.35 -12.95
C ASN A 397 -28.94 11.77 -11.91
N ASP A 398 -28.54 10.52 -12.09
CA ASP A 398 -27.37 9.96 -11.45
C ASP A 398 -26.20 10.66 -12.13
N SER A 399 -25.90 11.86 -11.64
CA SER A 399 -24.75 12.64 -12.04
C SER A 399 -23.52 11.74 -11.91
N ASN A 400 -23.07 11.28 -13.06
CA ASN A 400 -21.79 10.67 -13.40
C ASN A 400 -21.01 10.12 -12.20
N TYR A 401 -20.89 8.79 -12.13
CA TYR A 401 -20.12 8.05 -11.13
C TYR A 401 -18.58 8.26 -11.22
N GLY A 402 -18.10 9.50 -11.44
CA GLY A 402 -16.69 9.89 -11.52
C GLY A 402 -15.97 9.47 -12.81
N ARG A 403 -16.72 9.12 -13.87
CA ARG A 403 -16.21 8.61 -15.16
C ARG A 403 -16.41 9.58 -16.34
N GLU A 404 -16.85 10.80 -16.09
CA GLU A 404 -17.02 11.83 -17.13
C GLU A 404 -15.71 12.14 -17.87
N HIS A 405 -14.57 12.01 -17.20
CA HIS A 405 -13.25 12.27 -17.79
C HIS A 405 -12.87 11.31 -18.91
N ILE A 406 -13.47 10.11 -18.98
CA ILE A 406 -13.17 9.10 -20.01
C ILE A 406 -14.08 9.19 -21.25
N VAL A 407 -15.16 9.97 -21.19
CA VAL A 407 -16.16 10.08 -22.28
C VAL A 407 -15.55 10.41 -23.65
N PRO A 408 -14.65 11.41 -23.79
CA PRO A 408 -14.08 11.73 -25.11
C PRO A 408 -13.27 10.58 -25.70
N SER A 409 -12.61 9.79 -24.86
CA SER A 409 -11.82 8.63 -25.29
C SER A 409 -12.70 7.47 -25.73
N ILE A 410 -13.89 7.32 -25.14
CA ILE A 410 -14.89 6.35 -25.59
C ILE A 410 -15.44 6.75 -26.98
N VAL A 411 -15.75 8.04 -27.18
CA VAL A 411 -16.17 8.58 -28.48
C VAL A 411 -15.12 8.30 -29.55
N GLN A 412 -13.85 8.62 -29.24
CA GLN A 412 -12.72 8.39 -30.13
C GLN A 412 -12.63 6.90 -30.54
N LEU A 413 -12.70 5.96 -29.59
CA LEU A 413 -12.65 4.53 -29.93
C LEU A 413 -13.86 4.10 -30.77
N GLY A 414 -15.06 4.60 -30.47
CA GLY A 414 -16.27 4.28 -31.24
C GLY A 414 -16.09 4.61 -32.72
N PHE A 415 -15.57 5.80 -33.04
CA PHE A 415 -15.25 6.18 -34.42
C PHE A 415 -14.11 5.36 -35.04
N ILE A 416 -13.05 5.07 -34.29
CA ILE A 416 -11.96 4.19 -34.75
C ILE A 416 -12.47 2.79 -35.13
N LEU A 417 -13.48 2.28 -34.42
CA LEU A 417 -14.10 0.99 -34.73
C LEU A 417 -15.02 1.08 -35.96
N LEU A 418 -15.75 2.18 -36.15
CA LEU A 418 -16.56 2.42 -37.37
C LEU A 418 -15.70 2.50 -38.63
N GLU A 419 -14.50 3.08 -38.54
CA GLU A 419 -13.54 3.13 -39.64
C GLU A 419 -12.96 1.76 -39.99
N SER A 420 -13.11 0.77 -39.10
CA SER A 420 -12.65 -0.60 -39.32
C SER A 420 -13.72 -1.34 -40.11
N ALA A 421 -13.68 -1.23 -41.44
CA ALA A 421 -14.66 -1.82 -42.35
C ALA A 421 -14.78 -3.35 -42.18
N GLU A 422 -16.00 -3.85 -41.98
CA GLU A 422 -16.33 -5.27 -41.98
C GLU A 422 -17.07 -5.65 -43.26
N ASP A 423 -16.73 -6.81 -43.83
CA ASP A 423 -17.49 -7.36 -44.95
C ASP A 423 -18.88 -7.83 -44.48
N ARG A 424 -19.89 -7.75 -45.35
CA ARG A 424 -21.26 -8.23 -45.04
C ARG A 424 -21.31 -9.68 -44.54
N ASN A 425 -20.40 -10.53 -45.03
CA ASN A 425 -20.28 -11.92 -44.61
C ASN A 425 -19.75 -12.07 -43.18
N GLN A 426 -18.87 -11.17 -42.73
CA GLN A 426 -18.38 -11.15 -41.33
C GLN A 426 -19.49 -10.71 -40.38
N LYS A 427 -20.28 -9.71 -40.77
CA LYS A 427 -21.42 -9.23 -39.98
C LYS A 427 -22.46 -10.31 -39.72
N ALA A 428 -22.80 -11.12 -40.73
CA ALA A 428 -23.72 -12.25 -40.56
C ALA A 428 -23.17 -13.33 -39.61
N PHE A 429 -21.87 -13.63 -39.71
CA PHE A 429 -21.19 -14.63 -38.88
C PHE A 429 -21.10 -14.23 -37.40
N TYR A 430 -20.82 -12.96 -37.08
CA TYR A 430 -20.78 -12.50 -35.69
C TYR A 430 -22.18 -12.52 -35.06
N ASN A 431 -23.18 -12.02 -35.79
CA ASN A 431 -24.57 -12.00 -35.32
C ASN A 431 -25.11 -13.40 -34.98
N SER A 432 -24.82 -14.43 -35.80
CA SER A 432 -25.26 -15.79 -35.52
C SER A 432 -24.65 -16.38 -34.25
N ASN A 433 -23.51 -15.85 -33.80
CA ASN A 433 -22.80 -16.28 -32.58
C ASN A 433 -23.09 -15.38 -31.37
N GLY A 434 -24.00 -14.41 -31.51
CA GLY A 434 -24.33 -13.44 -30.47
C GLY A 434 -23.23 -12.41 -30.20
N LEU A 435 -22.39 -12.14 -31.20
CA LEU A 435 -21.34 -11.13 -31.19
C LEU A 435 -21.78 -9.93 -32.03
N MET A 436 -21.29 -8.73 -31.70
CA MET A 436 -21.61 -7.51 -32.44
C MET A 436 -20.76 -7.36 -33.71
N GLY A 437 -19.47 -7.67 -33.61
CA GLY A 437 -18.49 -7.23 -34.62
C GLY A 437 -18.03 -5.79 -34.35
N THR A 438 -16.98 -5.34 -35.04
CA THR A 438 -16.35 -4.05 -34.77
C THR A 438 -17.24 -2.86 -35.13
N GLU A 439 -17.96 -2.93 -36.25
CA GLU A 439 -18.84 -1.84 -36.71
C GLU A 439 -20.01 -1.66 -35.74
N GLU A 440 -20.76 -2.74 -35.46
CA GLU A 440 -21.93 -2.69 -34.58
C GLU A 440 -21.55 -2.33 -33.14
N LEU A 441 -20.40 -2.83 -32.64
CA LEU A 441 -19.88 -2.42 -31.34
C LEU A 441 -19.61 -0.91 -31.33
N GLY A 442 -18.97 -0.36 -32.37
CA GLY A 442 -18.73 1.08 -32.51
C GLY A 442 -20.03 1.90 -32.48
N ILE A 443 -21.06 1.47 -33.23
CA ILE A 443 -22.40 2.09 -33.21
C ILE A 443 -22.99 2.05 -31.80
N GLN A 444 -22.98 0.87 -31.17
CA GLN A 444 -23.58 0.69 -29.85
C GLN A 444 -22.85 1.51 -28.78
N MET A 445 -21.53 1.66 -28.90
CA MET A 445 -20.75 2.52 -28.02
C MET A 445 -21.22 3.97 -28.10
N LEU A 446 -21.29 4.54 -29.31
CA LEU A 446 -21.66 5.93 -29.53
C LEU A 446 -23.13 6.19 -29.15
N LYS A 447 -24.03 5.24 -29.46
CA LYS A 447 -25.45 5.30 -29.09
C LYS A 447 -25.64 5.30 -27.58
N SER A 448 -24.96 4.39 -26.87
CA SER A 448 -25.05 4.30 -25.41
C SER A 448 -24.56 5.59 -24.73
N LEU A 449 -23.52 6.22 -25.27
CA LEU A 449 -23.05 7.52 -24.77
C LEU A 449 -24.06 8.65 -25.03
N PHE A 450 -24.64 8.70 -26.23
CA PHE A 450 -25.60 9.73 -26.62
C PHE A 450 -26.84 9.74 -25.72
N ASP A 451 -27.32 8.55 -25.36
CA ASP A 451 -28.52 8.38 -24.53
C ASP A 451 -28.27 8.82 -23.07
N VAL A 452 -27.04 8.67 -22.58
CA VAL A 452 -26.67 8.83 -21.17
C VAL A 452 -26.01 10.18 -20.86
N HIS A 453 -25.19 10.73 -21.75
CA HIS A 453 -24.35 11.88 -21.45
C HIS A 453 -24.65 13.10 -22.31
N ASP A 454 -25.22 14.15 -21.70
CA ASP A 454 -25.49 15.42 -22.39
C ASP A 454 -24.21 16.06 -22.97
N MET A 455 -23.09 15.98 -22.25
CA MET A 455 -21.77 16.44 -22.74
C MET A 455 -21.27 15.61 -23.93
N ALA A 456 -21.61 14.32 -24.01
CA ALA A 456 -21.25 13.49 -25.15
C ALA A 456 -22.03 13.88 -26.41
N ARG A 457 -23.26 14.42 -26.29
CA ARG A 457 -24.05 14.83 -27.47
C ARG A 457 -23.36 15.94 -28.28
N ASN A 458 -22.76 16.91 -27.59
CA ASN A 458 -22.03 17.99 -28.25
C ASN A 458 -20.74 17.49 -28.93
N GLU A 459 -19.98 16.62 -28.24
CA GLU A 459 -18.75 16.02 -28.76
C GLU A 459 -19.03 15.07 -29.94
N LEU A 460 -20.10 14.29 -29.88
CA LEU A 460 -20.55 13.41 -30.96
C LEU A 460 -20.98 14.20 -32.19
N ALA A 461 -21.76 15.27 -32.00
CA ALA A 461 -22.18 16.14 -33.09
C ALA A 461 -20.97 16.79 -33.78
N PHE A 462 -19.99 17.27 -33.01
CA PHE A 462 -18.75 17.84 -33.54
C PHE A 462 -17.91 16.80 -34.32
N SER A 463 -17.73 15.60 -33.74
CA SER A 463 -16.91 14.55 -34.35
C SER A 463 -17.55 13.97 -35.62
N ALA A 464 -18.87 13.76 -35.62
CA ALA A 464 -19.60 13.30 -36.79
C ALA A 464 -19.56 14.34 -37.93
N HIS A 465 -19.66 15.63 -37.60
CA HIS A 465 -19.54 16.71 -38.58
C HIS A 465 -18.16 16.71 -39.25
N ASN A 466 -17.09 16.56 -38.48
CA ASN A 466 -15.71 16.53 -39.01
C ASN A 466 -15.39 15.30 -39.88
N GLN A 467 -16.14 14.19 -39.74
CA GLN A 467 -15.97 13.01 -40.60
C GLN A 467 -16.81 13.06 -41.90
N THR A 468 -17.80 13.96 -41.97
CA THR A 468 -18.68 14.11 -43.14
C THR A 468 -18.17 15.15 -44.14
N ILE A 469 -17.18 15.96 -43.73
CA ILE A 469 -16.40 16.89 -44.57
C ILE A 469 -15.14 16.17 -45.02
#